data_AF-A0AA40YPR7-F1
#
_entry.id   AF-A0AA40YPR7-F1
#
_cell.length_a   1.000
_cell.length_b   1.000
_cell.length_c   1.000
_cell.angle_alpha   90.00
_cell.angle_beta   90.00
_cell.angle_gamma   90.00
#
_symmetry.space_group_name_H-M   'P 1'
#
loop_
_entity.id
_entity.type
_entity.pdbx_description
1 polymer ?
#
loop_
_entity_poly.entity_id
_entity_poly.type
_entity_poly.pdbx_seq_one_letter_code
_entity_poly.pdbx_strand_id
1 'polypeptide(L)'
;MEWLLGKRENLKLQVVRFLYQQNKTSVPLQEVERRFNVSKYMAKTLLNEIVSDETRFGIVNTAALKFEEKGGLVSWTPGYQVNIMRLEYFYTIESHALAMLVQGISGEPVSSATMAERLDIATNHLAADRVLLNERLAGSGVSLGHNMQLTGNESTIRIMMYRVLADIVESEADLARYFPEHILVLTRQTVAFFEGNHVVSLNNVQRIRLFVFLGV
;
A
#
# COMPACT_ATOMS: atom_id res chain seq x y z
N MET A 1 -2.41 -0.82 -6.86
CA MET A 1 -1.19 -0.25 -6.23
C MET A 1 -0.08 -1.29 -6.00
N GLU A 2 -0.18 -2.49 -6.59
CA GLU A 2 0.76 -3.61 -6.35
C GLU A 2 2.26 -3.32 -6.58
N TRP A 3 2.61 -2.33 -7.40
CA TRP A 3 3.99 -1.93 -7.64
C TRP A 3 4.65 -1.25 -6.43
N LEU A 4 3.90 -0.89 -5.38
CA LEU A 4 4.47 -0.43 -4.12
C LEU A 4 4.78 -1.58 -3.16
N LEU A 5 4.28 -2.79 -3.44
CA LEU A 5 4.39 -3.90 -2.52
C LEU A 5 5.77 -4.56 -2.57
N GLY A 6 6.19 -5.02 -1.40
CA GLY A 6 7.31 -5.94 -1.25
C GLY A 6 7.01 -7.29 -1.90
N LYS A 7 8.06 -8.09 -2.11
CA LYS A 7 7.92 -9.42 -2.72
C LYS A 7 6.99 -10.33 -1.90
N ARG A 8 7.02 -10.21 -0.56
CA ARG A 8 6.23 -11.04 0.35
C ARG A 8 4.75 -10.69 0.31
N GLU A 9 4.41 -9.40 0.43
CA GLU A 9 3.03 -8.89 0.39
C GLU A 9 2.40 -9.13 -0.97
N ASN A 10 3.16 -8.92 -2.05
CA ASN A 10 2.70 -9.23 -3.40
C ASN A 10 2.39 -10.73 -3.54
N LEU A 11 3.27 -11.62 -3.08
CA LEU A 11 3.02 -13.06 -3.11
C LEU A 11 1.78 -13.46 -2.30
N LYS A 12 1.58 -12.86 -1.11
CA LYS A 12 0.36 -13.06 -0.31
C LYS A 12 -0.89 -12.66 -1.09
N LEU A 13 -0.90 -11.48 -1.72
CA LEU A 13 -2.03 -11.05 -2.56
C LEU A 13 -2.28 -11.98 -3.75
N GLN A 14 -1.23 -12.48 -4.41
CA GLN A 14 -1.41 -13.42 -5.52
C GLN A 14 -2.04 -14.73 -5.05
N VAL A 15 -1.64 -15.24 -3.88
CA VAL A 15 -2.27 -16.42 -3.26
C VAL A 15 -3.75 -16.16 -2.99
N VAL A 16 -4.09 -15.04 -2.37
CA VAL A 16 -5.48 -14.65 -2.08
C VAL A 16 -6.28 -14.54 -3.38
N ARG A 17 -5.76 -13.81 -4.39
CA ARG A 17 -6.41 -13.68 -5.70
C ARG A 17 -6.67 -15.04 -6.34
N PHE A 18 -5.68 -15.93 -6.32
CA PHE A 18 -5.82 -17.28 -6.85
C PHE A 18 -6.96 -18.06 -6.17
N LEU A 19 -7.10 -17.97 -4.85
CA LEU A 19 -8.13 -18.68 -4.09
C LEU A 19 -9.52 -18.06 -4.34
N TYR A 20 -9.68 -16.77 -4.11
CA TYR A 20 -10.98 -16.09 -4.18
C TYR A 20 -11.57 -15.99 -5.61
N GLN A 21 -10.74 -16.17 -6.65
CA GLN A 21 -11.19 -16.22 -8.05
C GLN A 21 -11.69 -17.62 -8.48
N GLN A 22 -11.51 -18.67 -7.67
CA GLN A 22 -12.03 -19.99 -8.03
C GLN A 22 -13.53 -20.11 -7.72
N ASN A 23 -14.22 -20.93 -8.52
CA ASN A 23 -15.61 -21.36 -8.27
C ASN A 23 -15.71 -22.47 -7.20
N LYS A 24 -14.76 -22.54 -6.27
CA LYS A 24 -14.67 -23.53 -5.20
C LYS A 24 -14.48 -22.82 -3.88
N THR A 25 -14.91 -23.45 -2.79
CA THR A 25 -14.80 -22.90 -1.43
C THR A 25 -13.63 -23.49 -0.65
N SER A 26 -12.90 -24.46 -1.23
CA SER A 26 -11.73 -25.06 -0.63
C SER A 26 -10.81 -25.74 -1.65
N VAL A 27 -9.51 -25.81 -1.33
CA VAL A 27 -8.50 -26.60 -2.03
C VAL A 27 -7.53 -27.25 -1.05
N PRO A 28 -6.90 -28.38 -1.42
CA PRO A 28 -5.76 -28.90 -0.67
C PRO A 28 -4.57 -27.92 -0.74
N LEU A 29 -3.77 -27.88 0.32
CA LEU A 29 -2.53 -27.09 0.42
C LEU A 29 -1.59 -27.35 -0.77
N GLN A 30 -1.54 -28.58 -1.25
CA GLN A 30 -0.72 -28.99 -2.39
C GLN A 30 -1.04 -28.18 -3.67
N GLU A 31 -2.27 -27.71 -3.83
CA GLU A 31 -2.64 -26.87 -4.96
C GLU A 31 -1.93 -25.51 -4.90
N VAL A 32 -1.81 -24.93 -3.69
CA VAL A 32 -1.04 -23.69 -3.45
C VAL A 32 0.45 -23.93 -3.68
N GLU A 33 1.00 -25.05 -3.16
CA GLU A 33 2.40 -25.43 -3.39
C GLU A 33 2.74 -25.49 -4.88
N ARG A 34 1.91 -26.20 -5.66
CA ARG A 34 2.11 -26.37 -7.10
C ARG A 34 1.91 -25.07 -7.86
N ARG A 35 0.88 -24.28 -7.53
CA ARG A 35 0.55 -23.04 -8.25
C ARG A 35 1.64 -22.00 -8.12
N PHE A 36 2.23 -21.86 -6.93
CA PHE A 36 3.22 -20.83 -6.62
C PHE A 36 4.66 -21.37 -6.59
N ASN A 37 4.85 -22.67 -6.86
CA ASN A 37 6.15 -23.35 -6.82
C ASN A 37 6.89 -23.10 -5.50
N VAL A 38 6.19 -23.31 -4.38
CA VAL A 38 6.72 -23.13 -3.03
C VAL A 38 6.69 -24.44 -2.25
N SER A 39 7.58 -24.59 -1.27
CA SER A 39 7.56 -25.75 -0.40
C SER A 39 6.29 -25.78 0.48
N LYS A 40 5.89 -26.96 0.94
CA LYS A 40 4.82 -27.15 1.93
C LYS A 40 4.94 -26.22 3.12
N TYR A 41 6.15 -26.10 3.69
CA TYR A 41 6.42 -25.22 4.81
C TYR A 41 6.12 -23.77 4.44
N MET A 42 6.63 -23.30 3.29
CA MET A 42 6.41 -21.93 2.85
C MET A 42 4.93 -21.64 2.54
N ALA A 43 4.22 -22.58 1.94
CA ALA A 43 2.78 -22.45 1.69
C ALA A 43 2.00 -22.29 3.01
N LYS A 44 2.32 -23.11 4.02
CA LYS A 44 1.73 -22.97 5.37
C LYS A 44 2.01 -21.61 5.97
N THR A 45 3.26 -21.17 5.95
CA THR A 45 3.66 -19.88 6.51
C THR A 45 2.90 -18.73 5.82
N LEU A 46 2.84 -18.73 4.49
CA LEU A 46 2.09 -17.73 3.73
C LEU A 46 0.61 -17.68 4.11
N LEU A 47 -0.05 -18.84 4.21
CA LEU A 47 -1.47 -18.91 4.55
C LEU A 47 -1.72 -18.44 5.99
N ASN A 48 -0.89 -18.86 6.95
CA ASN A 48 -0.99 -18.40 8.33
C ASN A 48 -0.78 -16.88 8.45
N GLU A 49 0.20 -16.32 7.72
CA GLU A 49 0.39 -14.87 7.64
C GLU A 49 -0.83 -14.16 7.05
N ILE A 50 -1.41 -14.67 5.95
CA ILE A 50 -2.63 -14.10 5.35
C ILE A 50 -3.79 -14.09 6.35
N VAL A 51 -4.04 -15.20 7.05
CA VAL A 51 -5.11 -15.28 8.07
C VAL A 51 -4.86 -14.28 9.20
N SER A 52 -3.61 -14.18 9.66
CA SER A 52 -3.21 -13.22 10.68
C SER A 52 -3.42 -11.78 10.22
N ASP A 53 -3.07 -11.47 8.97
CA ASP A 53 -3.23 -10.15 8.38
C ASP A 53 -4.72 -9.79 8.20
N GLU A 54 -5.53 -10.70 7.65
CA GLU A 54 -6.98 -10.50 7.53
C GLU A 54 -7.62 -10.23 8.90
N THR A 55 -7.17 -10.92 9.95
CA THR A 55 -7.61 -10.69 11.33
C THR A 55 -7.17 -9.32 11.83
N ARG A 56 -5.89 -8.97 11.68
CA ARG A 56 -5.30 -7.69 12.12
C ARG A 56 -5.99 -6.50 11.45
N PHE A 57 -6.38 -6.65 10.18
CA PHE A 57 -7.04 -5.63 9.39
C PHE A 57 -8.57 -5.58 9.57
N GLY A 58 -9.14 -6.45 10.42
CA GLY A 58 -10.58 -6.47 10.67
C GLY A 58 -11.41 -6.87 9.44
N ILE A 59 -10.87 -7.76 8.59
CA ILE A 59 -11.60 -8.33 7.46
C ILE A 59 -12.61 -9.35 8.02
N VAL A 60 -13.89 -9.19 7.68
CA VAL A 60 -15.00 -9.88 8.35
C VAL A 60 -14.88 -11.41 8.24
N ASN A 61 -14.94 -12.10 9.39
CA ASN A 61 -14.76 -13.55 9.53
C ASN A 61 -15.66 -14.43 8.64
N THR A 62 -16.81 -13.94 8.17
CA THR A 62 -17.70 -14.68 7.27
C THR A 62 -17.14 -14.80 5.85
N ALA A 63 -16.15 -13.98 5.50
CA ALA A 63 -15.52 -13.96 4.20
C ALA A 63 -14.03 -14.27 4.24
N ALA A 64 -13.42 -14.35 5.43
CA ALA A 64 -12.00 -14.57 5.63
C ALA A 64 -11.54 -15.97 5.20
N LEU A 65 -10.28 -16.05 4.78
CA LEU A 65 -9.58 -17.30 4.53
C LEU A 65 -9.43 -18.06 5.85
N LYS A 66 -9.65 -19.36 5.79
CA LYS A 66 -9.44 -20.29 6.91
C LYS A 66 -8.48 -21.37 6.47
N PHE A 67 -7.45 -21.59 7.28
CA PHE A 67 -6.47 -22.63 7.02
C PHE A 67 -6.50 -23.67 8.14
N GLU A 68 -6.83 -24.92 7.79
CA GLU A 68 -6.79 -26.04 8.72
C GLU A 68 -5.50 -26.84 8.51
N GLU A 69 -4.59 -26.75 9.48
CA GLU A 69 -3.29 -27.43 9.39
C GLU A 69 -3.42 -28.95 9.40
N LYS A 70 -4.41 -29.48 10.12
CA LYS A 70 -4.76 -30.90 10.14
C LYS A 70 -5.63 -31.18 8.91
N GLY A 71 -5.20 -32.10 8.05
CA GLY A 71 -5.84 -32.34 6.75
C GLY A 71 -5.33 -31.45 5.61
N GLY A 72 -4.70 -30.30 5.92
CA GLY A 72 -4.06 -29.44 4.92
C GLY A 72 -5.06 -28.85 3.93
N LEU A 73 -6.24 -28.46 4.43
CA LEU A 73 -7.29 -27.85 3.62
C LEU A 73 -7.27 -26.34 3.81
N VAL A 74 -7.31 -25.61 2.70
CA VAL A 74 -7.53 -24.17 2.68
C VAL A 74 -8.99 -23.94 2.29
N SER A 75 -9.71 -23.10 3.03
CA SER A 75 -11.11 -22.79 2.77
C SER A 75 -11.38 -21.29 2.81
N TRP A 76 -12.32 -20.81 2.01
CA TRP A 76 -12.67 -19.39 1.89
C TRP A 76 -14.09 -19.23 1.33
N THR A 77 -14.59 -17.99 1.33
CA THR A 77 -15.86 -17.63 0.71
C THR A 77 -15.61 -17.04 -0.69
N PRO A 78 -16.03 -17.71 -1.78
CA PRO A 78 -15.80 -17.24 -3.15
C PRO A 78 -16.44 -15.88 -3.43
N GLY A 79 -15.89 -15.14 -4.39
CA GLY A 79 -16.50 -13.90 -4.90
C GLY A 79 -16.31 -12.66 -4.02
N TYR A 80 -15.60 -12.75 -2.90
CA TYR A 80 -15.32 -11.62 -2.01
C TYR A 80 -14.14 -10.74 -2.49
N GLN A 81 -14.29 -10.09 -3.64
CA GLN A 81 -13.28 -9.17 -4.18
C GLN A 81 -12.93 -8.01 -3.24
N VAL A 82 -13.88 -7.60 -2.39
CA VAL A 82 -13.68 -6.56 -1.37
C VAL A 82 -12.56 -6.91 -0.38
N ASN A 83 -12.37 -8.20 -0.05
CA ASN A 83 -11.30 -8.62 0.86
C ASN A 83 -9.92 -8.46 0.21
N ILE A 84 -9.81 -8.80 -1.08
CA ILE A 84 -8.58 -8.60 -1.85
C ILE A 84 -8.23 -7.12 -1.89
N MET A 85 -9.21 -6.26 -2.17
CA MET A 85 -9.01 -4.80 -2.22
C MET A 85 -8.57 -4.25 -0.85
N ARG A 86 -9.17 -4.73 0.25
CA ARG A 86 -8.78 -4.34 1.61
C ARG A 86 -7.37 -4.79 1.96
N LEU A 87 -6.99 -6.04 1.65
CA LEU A 87 -5.62 -6.50 1.86
C LEU A 87 -4.63 -5.69 1.04
N GLU A 88 -4.93 -5.41 -0.24
CA GLU A 88 -4.06 -4.60 -1.10
C GLU A 88 -3.91 -3.18 -0.54
N TYR A 89 -4.99 -2.59 -0.06
CA TYR A 89 -4.98 -1.30 0.61
C TYR A 89 -4.06 -1.30 1.83
N PHE A 90 -4.27 -2.22 2.78
CA PHE A 90 -3.49 -2.25 4.02
C PHE A 90 -2.01 -2.54 3.78
N TYR A 91 -1.70 -3.49 2.89
CA TYR A 91 -0.30 -3.74 2.50
C TYR A 91 0.32 -2.53 1.79
N THR A 92 -0.46 -1.74 1.06
CA THR A 92 0.05 -0.52 0.41
C THR A 92 0.39 0.55 1.44
N ILE A 93 -0.51 0.84 2.38
CA ILE A 93 -0.29 1.90 3.38
C ILE A 93 0.83 1.57 4.36
N GLU A 94 1.11 0.28 4.59
CA GLU A 94 2.23 -0.20 5.42
C GLU A 94 3.52 -0.45 4.61
N SER A 95 3.51 -0.23 3.28
CA SER A 95 4.68 -0.56 2.45
C SER A 95 5.86 0.39 2.67
N HIS A 96 7.07 -0.16 2.71
CA HIS A 96 8.31 0.63 2.78
C HIS A 96 8.45 1.55 1.57
N ALA A 97 8.02 1.10 0.39
CA ALA A 97 8.06 1.91 -0.83
C ALA A 97 7.21 3.17 -0.69
N LEU A 98 5.97 3.06 -0.20
CA LEU A 98 5.13 4.22 0.05
C LEU A 98 5.77 5.16 1.09
N ALA A 99 6.28 4.61 2.20
CA ALA A 99 6.92 5.41 3.24
C ALA A 99 8.13 6.19 2.70
N MET A 100 8.95 5.56 1.85
CA MET A 100 10.07 6.22 1.17
C MET A 100 9.62 7.31 0.20
N LEU A 101 8.54 7.08 -0.56
CA LEU A 101 7.99 8.08 -1.48
C LEU A 101 7.43 9.30 -0.72
N VAL A 102 6.71 9.06 0.37
CA VAL A 102 6.16 10.12 1.24
C VAL A 102 7.29 10.92 1.89
N GLN A 103 8.34 10.26 2.40
CA GLN A 103 9.53 10.95 2.88
C GLN A 103 10.16 11.81 1.77
N GLY A 104 10.18 11.31 0.54
CA GLY A 104 10.80 12.01 -0.59
C GLY A 104 10.10 13.27 -1.07
N ILE A 105 8.84 13.50 -0.70
CA ILE A 105 8.14 14.78 -0.92
C ILE A 105 8.13 15.71 0.29
N SER A 106 8.61 15.26 1.46
CA SER A 106 8.61 16.08 2.68
C SER A 106 9.58 17.27 2.64
N GLY A 107 10.49 17.30 1.66
CA GLY A 107 11.54 18.32 1.54
C GLY A 107 12.73 18.12 2.49
N GLU A 108 12.59 17.31 3.54
CA GLU A 108 13.64 17.06 4.53
C GLU A 108 14.50 15.83 4.14
N PRO A 109 15.82 15.98 3.94
CA PRO A 109 16.69 14.86 3.66
C PRO A 109 16.84 13.96 4.88
N VAL A 110 16.69 12.65 4.70
CA VAL A 110 16.82 11.65 5.77
C VAL A 110 17.81 10.57 5.36
N SER A 111 18.70 10.19 6.28
CA SER A 111 19.67 9.13 6.02
C SER A 111 18.99 7.77 5.88
N SER A 112 19.60 6.85 5.12
CA SER A 112 19.08 5.48 5.01
C SER A 112 19.01 4.76 6.35
N ALA A 113 19.93 5.04 7.29
CA ALA A 113 19.90 4.43 8.62
C ALA A 113 18.69 4.92 9.43
N THR A 114 18.44 6.22 9.43
CA THR A 114 17.29 6.82 10.12
C THR A 114 15.97 6.32 9.54
N MET A 115 15.88 6.20 8.21
CA MET A 115 14.67 5.67 7.57
C MET A 115 14.45 4.19 7.90
N ALA A 116 15.51 3.39 7.94
CA ALA A 116 15.43 1.97 8.29
C ALA A 116 14.98 1.78 9.75
N GLU A 117 15.50 2.60 10.67
CA GLU A 117 15.07 2.63 12.07
C GLU A 117 13.59 2.98 12.20
N ARG A 118 13.09 4.00 11.48
CA ARG A 118 11.66 4.38 11.49
C ARG A 118 10.73 3.26 11.00
N LEU A 119 11.24 2.41 10.11
CA LEU A 119 10.51 1.28 9.54
C LEU A 119 10.73 -0.03 10.31
N ASP A 120 11.55 -0.03 11.36
CA ASP A 120 11.94 -1.22 12.12
C ASP A 120 12.53 -2.34 11.23
N ILE A 121 13.41 -1.94 10.28
CA ILE A 121 14.09 -2.88 9.39
C ILE A 121 15.60 -2.64 9.37
N ALA A 122 16.33 -3.66 8.91
CA ALA A 122 17.76 -3.54 8.71
C ALA A 122 18.07 -2.62 7.50
N THR A 123 19.12 -1.80 7.61
CA THR A 123 19.52 -0.82 6.58
C THR A 123 19.80 -1.46 5.21
N ASN A 124 20.32 -2.69 5.19
CA ASN A 124 20.53 -3.45 3.95
C ASN A 124 19.21 -3.86 3.27
N HIS A 125 18.15 -4.12 4.04
CA HIS A 125 16.82 -4.40 3.49
C HIS A 125 16.22 -3.13 2.87
N LEU A 126 16.31 -1.99 3.57
CA LEU A 126 15.90 -0.70 3.01
C LEU A 126 16.65 -0.38 1.71
N ALA A 127 17.96 -0.64 1.66
CA ALA A 127 18.76 -0.42 0.47
C ALA A 127 18.27 -1.27 -0.72
N ALA A 128 17.92 -2.54 -0.48
CA ALA A 128 17.35 -3.42 -1.50
C ALA A 128 15.97 -2.94 -1.97
N ASP A 129 15.10 -2.53 -1.04
CA ASP A 129 13.77 -1.99 -1.35
C ASP A 129 13.88 -0.69 -2.16
N ARG A 130 14.84 0.18 -1.85
CA ARG A 130 15.11 1.40 -2.62
C ARG A 130 15.58 1.11 -4.04
N VAL A 131 16.45 0.11 -4.23
CA VAL A 131 16.90 -0.30 -5.57
C VAL A 131 15.70 -0.75 -6.40
N LEU A 132 14.87 -1.63 -5.83
CA LEU A 132 13.65 -2.11 -6.50
C LEU A 132 12.67 -0.97 -6.79
N LEU A 133 12.50 -0.02 -5.88
CA LEU A 133 11.68 1.17 -6.10
C LEU A 133 12.23 2.01 -7.27
N ASN A 134 13.54 2.26 -7.31
CA ASN A 134 14.16 3.01 -8.40
C ASN A 134 14.04 2.30 -9.76
N GLU A 135 14.14 0.97 -9.81
CA GLU A 135 13.87 0.19 -11.02
C GLU A 135 12.44 0.41 -11.53
N ARG A 136 11.46 0.46 -10.62
CA ARG A 136 10.05 0.72 -10.95
C ARG A 136 9.80 2.15 -11.40
N LEU A 137 10.52 3.12 -10.81
CA LEU A 137 10.40 4.54 -11.15
C LEU A 137 11.12 4.93 -12.45
N ALA A 138 12.14 4.17 -12.86
CA ALA A 138 13.04 4.51 -13.98
C ALA A 138 12.31 4.93 -15.27
N GLY A 139 11.19 4.28 -15.62
CA GLY A 139 10.39 4.60 -16.80
C GLY A 139 9.74 6.00 -16.81
N SER A 140 9.69 6.66 -15.65
CA SER A 140 9.13 8.01 -15.48
C SER A 140 10.19 9.11 -15.38
N GLY A 141 11.48 8.76 -15.38
CA GLY A 141 12.57 9.72 -15.15
C GLY A 141 12.61 10.26 -13.71
N VAL A 142 11.99 9.57 -12.77
CA VAL A 142 12.01 9.87 -11.33
C VAL A 142 12.94 8.89 -10.63
N SER A 143 13.68 9.35 -9.62
CA SER A 143 14.50 8.48 -8.76
C SER A 143 14.54 8.97 -7.33
N LEU A 144 14.71 8.03 -6.39
CA LEU A 144 14.92 8.26 -4.97
C LEU A 144 16.42 8.20 -4.63
N GLY A 145 16.95 9.34 -4.20
CA GLY A 145 18.33 9.51 -3.78
C GLY A 145 18.69 8.76 -2.49
N HIS A 146 19.96 8.82 -2.10
CA HIS A 146 20.45 8.19 -0.86
C HIS A 146 19.93 8.86 0.42
N ASN A 147 19.56 10.13 0.33
CA ASN A 147 18.95 10.93 1.40
C ASN A 147 17.41 10.89 1.37
N MET A 148 16.83 9.88 0.72
CA MET A 148 15.39 9.68 0.57
C MET A 148 14.65 10.84 -0.11
N GLN A 149 15.33 11.69 -0.88
CA GLN A 149 14.66 12.73 -1.68
C GLN A 149 14.33 12.24 -3.08
N LEU A 150 13.15 12.62 -3.58
CA LEU A 150 12.78 12.39 -4.98
C LEU A 150 13.48 13.42 -5.88
N THR A 151 13.94 12.95 -7.03
CA THR A 151 14.60 13.76 -8.06
C THR A 151 14.01 13.40 -9.42
N GLY A 152 13.92 14.39 -10.32
CA GLY A 152 13.29 14.24 -11.63
C GLY A 152 12.54 15.50 -12.02
N ASN A 153 11.66 15.39 -13.03
CA ASN A 153 10.76 16.48 -13.38
C ASN A 153 9.72 16.69 -12.26
N GLU A 154 9.65 17.89 -11.72
CA GLU A 154 8.75 18.26 -10.60
C GLU A 154 7.28 17.95 -10.92
N SER A 155 6.80 18.29 -12.11
CA SER A 155 5.42 17.99 -12.51
C SER A 155 5.15 16.49 -12.56
N THR A 156 6.12 15.68 -13.03
CA THR A 156 6.01 14.22 -13.02
C THR A 156 5.94 13.68 -11.59
N ILE A 157 6.79 14.17 -10.69
CA ILE A 157 6.79 13.78 -9.26
C ILE A 157 5.42 14.08 -8.65
N ARG A 158 4.91 15.31 -8.83
CA ARG A 158 3.61 15.71 -8.28
C ARG A 158 2.46 14.88 -8.81
N ILE A 159 2.40 14.64 -10.13
CA ILE A 159 1.35 13.82 -10.74
C ILE A 159 1.40 12.37 -10.24
N MET A 160 2.61 11.81 -10.12
CA MET A 160 2.81 10.46 -9.60
C MET A 160 2.33 10.36 -8.15
N MET A 161 2.79 11.26 -7.28
CA MET A 161 2.46 11.26 -5.86
C MET A 161 0.98 11.54 -5.63
N TYR A 162 0.38 12.45 -6.40
CA TYR A 162 -1.06 12.67 -6.40
C TYR A 162 -1.83 11.38 -6.71
N ARG A 163 -1.46 10.65 -7.77
CA ARG A 163 -2.14 9.40 -8.15
C ARG A 163 -2.00 8.33 -7.06
N VAL A 164 -0.81 8.20 -6.48
CA VAL A 164 -0.54 7.26 -5.39
C VAL A 164 -1.42 7.58 -4.17
N LEU A 165 -1.43 8.84 -3.73
CA LEU A 165 -2.12 9.25 -2.52
C LEU A 165 -3.64 9.33 -2.71
N ALA A 166 -4.12 9.75 -3.89
CA ALA A 166 -5.55 9.83 -4.18
C ALA A 166 -6.26 8.46 -4.18
N ASP A 167 -5.51 7.37 -4.39
CA ASP A 167 -6.04 6.00 -4.35
C ASP A 167 -6.08 5.40 -2.93
N ILE A 168 -5.38 6.00 -1.95
CA ILE A 168 -5.25 5.45 -0.57
C ILE A 168 -5.76 6.40 0.53
N VAL A 169 -5.97 7.68 0.22
CA VAL A 169 -6.59 8.63 1.15
C VAL A 169 -8.10 8.55 0.98
N GLU A 170 -8.77 7.97 1.97
CA GLU A 170 -10.24 7.82 1.96
C GLU A 170 -10.94 8.98 2.68
N SER A 171 -10.24 9.61 3.63
CA SER A 171 -10.79 10.67 4.48
C SER A 171 -9.76 11.75 4.82
N GLU A 172 -10.23 12.90 5.31
CA GLU A 172 -9.33 13.99 5.75
C GLU A 172 -8.44 13.56 6.93
N ALA A 173 -8.91 12.63 7.76
CA ALA A 173 -8.13 12.11 8.88
C ALA A 173 -6.89 11.33 8.40
N ASP A 174 -6.94 10.70 7.22
CA ASP A 174 -5.82 9.96 6.66
C ASP A 174 -4.69 10.89 6.19
N LEU A 175 -5.00 12.15 5.85
CA LEU A 175 -4.02 13.12 5.35
C LEU A 175 -2.87 13.37 6.35
N ALA A 176 -3.14 13.28 7.65
CA ALA A 176 -2.14 13.44 8.72
C ALA A 176 -1.06 12.35 8.71
N ARG A 177 -1.27 11.24 8.00
CA ARG A 177 -0.23 10.21 7.79
C ARG A 177 0.80 10.61 6.73
N TYR A 178 0.43 11.52 5.82
CA TYR A 178 1.20 11.80 4.61
C TYR A 178 1.74 13.22 4.53
N PHE A 179 1.08 14.17 5.20
CA PHE A 179 1.48 15.57 5.17
C PHE A 179 1.64 16.12 6.60
N PRO A 180 2.64 16.96 6.83
CA PRO A 180 2.81 17.62 8.12
C PRO A 180 1.68 18.64 8.38
N GLU A 181 1.38 18.92 9.66
CA GLU A 181 0.21 19.73 10.04
C GLU A 181 0.19 21.12 9.40
N HIS A 182 1.35 21.76 9.22
CA HIS A 182 1.39 23.08 8.59
C HIS A 182 0.91 23.06 7.13
N ILE A 183 1.19 22.00 6.37
CA ILE A 183 0.65 21.80 5.02
C ILE A 183 -0.86 21.58 5.09
N LEU A 184 -1.33 20.74 6.01
CA LEU A 184 -2.77 20.47 6.17
C LEU A 184 -3.57 21.74 6.48
N VAL A 185 -3.05 22.60 7.36
CA VAL A 185 -3.68 23.90 7.68
C VAL A 185 -3.80 24.78 6.45
N LEU A 186 -2.72 24.93 5.68
CA LEU A 186 -2.71 25.73 4.45
C LEU A 186 -3.70 25.19 3.42
N THR A 187 -3.76 23.87 3.27
CA THR A 187 -4.68 23.23 2.34
C THR A 187 -6.14 23.43 2.75
N ARG A 188 -6.47 23.27 4.05
CA ARG A 188 -7.83 23.52 4.57
C ARG A 188 -8.27 24.96 4.35
N GLN A 189 -7.38 25.93 4.61
CA GLN A 189 -7.65 27.35 4.36
C GLN A 189 -7.91 27.64 2.88
N THR A 190 -7.11 27.04 2.01
CA THR A 190 -7.24 27.20 0.55
C THR A 190 -8.56 26.63 0.05
N VAL A 191 -8.94 25.42 0.48
CA VAL A 191 -10.22 24.79 0.12
C VAL A 191 -11.40 25.64 0.64
N ALA A 192 -11.34 26.07 1.90
CA ALA A 192 -12.38 26.91 2.50
C ALA A 192 -12.56 28.25 1.77
N PHE A 193 -11.46 28.85 1.29
CA PHE A 193 -11.52 30.06 0.47
C PHE A 193 -12.26 29.83 -0.86
N PHE A 194 -12.03 28.70 -1.53
CA PHE A 194 -12.72 28.38 -2.79
C PHE A 194 -14.21 28.05 -2.59
N GLU A 195 -14.56 27.32 -1.53
CA GLU A 195 -15.94 27.00 -1.19
C GLU A 195 -16.72 28.25 -0.73
N GLY A 196 -16.09 29.12 0.08
CA GLY A 196 -16.70 30.33 0.64
C GLY A 196 -16.94 31.46 -0.37
N ASN A 197 -16.13 31.55 -1.43
CA ASN A 197 -16.31 32.53 -2.51
C ASN A 197 -17.26 32.06 -3.62
N HIS A 198 -18.06 30.99 -3.37
CA HIS A 198 -19.14 30.50 -4.22
C HIS A 198 -18.77 30.05 -5.65
N VAL A 199 -17.53 29.64 -5.90
CA VAL A 199 -17.14 29.20 -7.26
C VAL A 199 -17.56 27.75 -7.54
N VAL A 200 -17.50 26.85 -6.54
CA VAL A 200 -17.90 25.43 -6.69
C VAL A 200 -18.28 24.83 -5.33
N SER A 201 -19.33 24.01 -5.26
CA SER A 201 -19.59 23.12 -4.13
C SER A 201 -18.93 21.76 -4.41
N LEU A 202 -17.91 21.40 -3.63
CA LEU A 202 -17.19 20.14 -3.79
C LEU A 202 -17.89 19.03 -2.99
N ASN A 203 -18.12 17.88 -3.62
CA ASN A 203 -18.47 16.68 -2.88
C ASN A 203 -17.25 16.15 -2.11
N ASN A 204 -17.47 15.20 -1.18
CA ASN A 204 -16.40 14.68 -0.33
C ASN A 204 -15.21 14.13 -1.13
N VAL A 205 -15.46 13.37 -2.21
CA VAL A 205 -14.40 12.79 -3.05
C VAL A 205 -13.58 13.88 -3.75
N GLN A 206 -14.26 14.90 -4.30
CA GLN A 206 -13.58 16.03 -4.93
C GLN A 206 -12.75 16.82 -3.92
N ARG A 207 -13.29 17.01 -2.71
CA ARG A 207 -12.60 17.69 -1.62
C ARG A 207 -11.33 16.94 -1.21
N ILE A 208 -11.41 15.64 -0.94
CA ILE A 208 -10.24 14.80 -0.61
C ILE A 208 -9.19 14.82 -1.72
N ARG A 209 -9.61 14.70 -2.99
CA ARG A 209 -8.69 14.79 -4.13
C ARG A 209 -8.02 16.15 -4.20
N LEU A 210 -8.74 17.23 -3.95
CA LEU A 210 -8.15 18.57 -3.91
C LEU A 210 -7.18 18.72 -2.73
N PHE A 211 -7.50 18.17 -1.57
CA PHE A 211 -6.59 18.13 -0.42
C PHE A 211 -5.26 17.44 -0.76
N VAL A 212 -5.34 16.25 -1.35
CA VAL A 212 -4.16 15.50 -1.77
C VAL A 212 -3.37 16.27 -2.83
N PHE A 213 -4.04 16.84 -3.83
CA PHE A 213 -3.38 17.61 -4.89
C PHE A 213 -2.63 18.82 -4.37
N LEU A 214 -3.21 19.57 -3.42
CA LEU A 214 -2.60 20.74 -2.82
C LEU A 214 -1.52 20.39 -1.79
N GLY A 215 -1.62 19.23 -1.14
CA GLY A 215 -0.60 18.75 -0.20
C GLY A 215 0.70 18.29 -0.87
N VAL A 216 0.61 17.84 -2.13
CA VAL A 216 1.74 17.38 -2.97
C VAL A 216 2.38 18.56 -3.72
#